data_AF-A0A924XHH5-F1
#
_entry.id   AF-A0A924XHH5-F1
#
_cell.length_a   1.000
_cell.length_b   1.000
_cell.length_c   1.000
_cell.angle_alpha   90.00
_cell.angle_beta   90.00
_cell.angle_gamma   90.00
#
_symmetry.space_group_name_H-M   'P 1'
#
loop_
_entity.id
_entity.type
_entity.pdbx_description
1 polymer ?
#
loop_
_entity_poly.entity_id
_entity_poly.type
_entity_poly.pdbx_seq_one_letter_code
_entity_poly.pdbx_strand_id
1 'polypeptide(L)' 'TPLDLAKFAGELVGYVNAGKLEVIVQEFPFERVADAHQAIESRQTQGKVVLTVV' A
#
# COMPACT_ATOMS: atom_id res chain seq x y z
N THR A 1 -1.79 -11.61 17.68
CA THR A 1 -2.76 -10.98 18.59
C THR A 1 -2.90 -9.51 18.26
N PRO A 2 -3.91 -8.77 18.75
CA PRO A 2 -4.00 -7.32 18.56
C PRO A 2 -2.74 -6.57 19.01
N LEU A 3 -2.08 -7.05 20.06
CA LEU A 3 -0.81 -6.49 20.55
C LEU A 3 0.33 -6.66 19.54
N ASP A 4 0.43 -7.85 18.92
CA ASP A 4 1.44 -8.11 17.91
C ASP A 4 1.25 -7.21 16.68
N LEU A 5 0.00 -6.96 16.25
CA LEU A 5 -0.29 -6.08 15.13
C LEU A 5 0.14 -4.63 15.40
N ALA A 6 -0.17 -4.10 16.59
CA ALA A 6 0.23 -2.76 16.98
C ALA A 6 1.76 -2.61 17.02
N LYS A 7 2.45 -3.64 17.54
CA LYS A 7 3.92 -3.69 17.54
C LYS A 7 4.47 -3.63 16.13
N PHE A 8 4.02 -4.50 15.23
CA PHE A 8 4.52 -4.54 13.85
C PHE A 8 4.21 -3.26 13.07
N ALA A 9 3.04 -2.66 13.28
CA ALA A 9 2.70 -1.37 12.68
C ALA A 9 3.65 -0.26 13.15
N GLY A 10 3.96 -0.21 14.45
CA GLY A 10 4.91 0.76 15.01
C GLY A 10 6.32 0.60 14.43
N GLU A 11 6.81 -0.63 14.30
CA GLU A 11 8.10 -0.92 13.67
C GLU A 11 8.13 -0.48 12.21
N LEU A 12 7.09 -0.79 11.43
CA LEU A 12 6.99 -0.41 10.02
C LEU A 12 6.99 1.12 9.83
N VAL A 13 6.20 1.84 10.62
CA VAL A 13 6.19 3.32 10.62
C VAL A 13 7.56 3.87 11.02
N GLY A 14 8.22 3.24 11.99
CA GLY A 14 9.59 3.59 12.39
C GLY A 14 10.58 3.51 11.23
N TYR A 15 10.51 2.47 10.40
CA TYR A 15 11.37 2.33 9.23
C TYR A 15 11.10 3.39 8.14
N VAL A 16 9.84 3.71 7.90
CA VAL A 16 9.45 4.77 6.94
C VAL A 16 9.98 6.13 7.41
N ASN A 17 9.74 6.49 8.67
CA ASN A 17 10.20 7.77 9.24
C ASN A 17 11.72 7.89 9.29
N ALA A 18 12.43 6.77 9.45
CA ALA A 18 13.89 6.73 9.42
C ALA A 18 14.47 6.72 8.00
N GLY A 19 13.65 6.76 6.94
CA GLY A 19 14.10 6.68 5.54
C GLY A 19 14.68 5.32 5.16
N LYS A 20 14.47 4.28 5.96
CA LYS A 20 14.96 2.92 5.72
C LYS A 20 14.01 2.08 4.88
N LEU A 21 12.77 2.54 4.72
CA LEU A 21 11.74 1.90 3.91
C LEU A 21 11.05 2.97 3.06
N GLU A 22 11.11 2.80 1.75
CA GLU A 22 10.37 3.60 0.77
C GLU A 22 9.10 2.85 0.37
N VAL A 23 7.96 3.53 0.37
CA VAL A 23 6.68 2.96 -0.03
C VAL A 23 6.33 3.45 -1.43
N ILE A 24 6.44 2.56 -2.41
CA ILE A 24 6.02 2.82 -3.79
C ILE A 24 4.52 2.55 -3.89
N VAL A 25 3.75 3.57 -4.25
CA VAL A 25 2.29 3.50 -4.35
C VAL A 25 1.85 3.84 -5.77
N GLN A 26 0.90 3.04 -6.26
CA GLN A 26 0.12 3.34 -7.46
C GLN A 26 -1.34 3.56 -7.05
N GLU A 27 -1.85 4.75 -7.33
CA GLU A 27 -3.18 5.16 -6.90
C GLU A 27 -4.21 4.99 -8.02
N PHE A 28 -5.40 4.55 -7.64
CA PHE A 28 -6.58 4.51 -8.50
C PHE A 28 -7.76 5.12 -7.75
N PRO A 29 -8.58 5.97 -8.38
CA PRO A 29 -9.84 6.40 -7.76
C PRO A 29 -10.75 5.18 -7.55
N PHE A 30 -11.55 5.19 -6.48
CA PHE A 30 -12.39 4.06 -6.10
C PHE A 30 -13.34 3.61 -7.23
N GLU A 31 -13.86 4.56 -8.02
CA GLU A 31 -14.72 4.31 -9.18
C GLU A 31 -14.03 3.46 -10.25
N ARG A 32 -12.69 3.43 -10.27
CA ARG A 32 -11.85 2.67 -11.21
C ARG A 32 -11.24 1.41 -10.59
N VAL A 33 -11.89 0.81 -9.60
CA VAL A 33 -11.43 -0.44 -8.97
C VAL A 33 -11.19 -1.58 -9.96
N ALA A 34 -11.98 -1.65 -11.04
CA ALA A 34 -11.79 -2.66 -12.09
C ALA A 34 -10.42 -2.52 -12.79
N ASP A 35 -9.99 -1.29 -13.07
CA ASP A 35 -8.69 -1.01 -13.68
C ASP A 35 -7.54 -1.34 -12.74
N ALA A 36 -7.72 -1.08 -11.44
CA ALA A 36 -6.75 -1.47 -10.40
C ALA A 36 -6.54 -2.99 -10.38
N HIS A 37 -7.63 -3.77 -10.44
CA HIS A 37 -7.56 -5.23 -10.53
C HIS A 37 -6.85 -5.69 -11.81
N GLN A 38 -7.23 -5.12 -12.96
CA GLN A 38 -6.61 -5.47 -14.24
C GLN A 38 -5.09 -5.18 -14.23
N ALA A 39 -4.66 -4.05 -13.65
CA ALA A 39 -3.25 -3.70 -13.54
C ALA A 39 -2.47 -4.73 -12.68
N ILE A 40 -3.06 -5.18 -11.57
CA ILE A 40 -2.47 -6.22 -10.70
C ILE A 40 -2.36 -7.55 -11.46
N GLU A 41 -3.45 -7.99 -12.08
CA GLU A 41 -3.54 -9.28 -12.77
C GLU A 41 -2.60 -9.35 -13.98
N SER A 42 -2.47 -8.25 -14.71
CA SER A 42 -1.55 -8.11 -15.84
C SER A 42 -0.09 -7.89 -15.44
N ARG A 43 0.22 -7.85 -14.13
CA ARG A 43 1.56 -7.61 -13.57
C ARG A 43 2.18 -6.27 -14.01
N GLN A 44 1.34 -5.25 -14.21
CA GLN A 44 1.75 -3.91 -14.60
C GLN A 44 2.00 -2.98 -13.42
N THR A 45 1.85 -3.47 -12.19
CA THR A 45 2.02 -2.70 -10.95
C THR A 45 3.36 -3.01 -10.27
N GLN A 46 3.96 -2.02 -9.63
CA GLN A 46 5.07 -2.20 -8.69
C GLN A 46 4.69 -1.57 -7.34
N GLY A 47 5.08 -2.21 -6.23
CA GLY A 47 4.76 -1.71 -4.89
C GLY A 47 3.32 -2.02 -4.46
N LYS A 48 2.62 -1.02 -3.93
CA LYS A 48 1.26 -1.13 -3.40
C LYS A 48 0.26 -0.41 -4.29
N VAL A 49 -0.89 -1.04 -4.52
CA VAL A 49 -2.05 -0.39 -5.14
C VAL A 49 -2.93 0.18 -4.04
N VAL A 50 -3.28 1.47 -4.13
CA VAL A 50 -4.13 2.17 -3.17
C VAL A 50 -5.36 2.71 -3.90
N LEU A 51 -6.54 2.47 -3.32
CA LEU A 51 -7.78 3.07 -3.78
C LEU A 51 -8.01 4.38 -3.03
N THR A 52 -8.25 5.46 -3.77
CA THR A 52 -8.54 6.78 -3.20
C THR A 52 -10.03 7.06 -3.25
N VAL A 53 -10.55 7.56 -2.13
CA VAL A 53 -11.93 8.04 -1.97
C VAL A 53 -11.85 9.55 -1.77
N VAL A 54 -11.78 10.28 -2.88
CA VAL A 54 -11.73 11.76 -2.88
C VAL A 54 -12.96 12.33 -3.56
#